data_AF-A0A359H2Q8-F1
#
_entry.id   AF-A0A359H2Q8-F1
#
_cell.length_a   1.000
_cell.length_b   1.000
_cell.length_c   1.000
_cell.angle_alpha   90.00
_cell.angle_beta   90.00
_cell.angle_gamma   90.00
#
_symmetry.space_group_name_H-M   'P 1'
#
loop_
_entity.id
_entity.type
_entity.pdbx_description
1 polymer ?
#
loop_
_entity_poly.entity_id
_entity_poly.type
_entity_poly.pdbx_seq_one_letter_code
_entity_poly.pdbx_strand_id
1 'polypeptide(L)' 'MTTVSISQLKVNPMAVFSSAIDFPIQIQNRNKTAGYFVGKDLFEKMINYMEDVEDKKTIKSINLDDKTDFEDFVATLEI' A
#
# COMPACT_ATOMS: atom_id res chain seq x y z
N MET A 1 6.10 16.34 5.99
CA MET A 1 6.11 15.97 4.55
C MET A 1 7.27 16.68 3.90
N THR A 2 8.24 15.93 3.39
CA THR A 2 9.48 16.48 2.83
C THR A 2 9.26 16.80 1.36
N THR A 3 9.75 17.95 0.92
CA THR A 3 9.65 18.39 -0.47
C THR A 3 11.04 18.57 -1.05
N VAL A 4 11.27 17.98 -2.23
CA VAL A 4 12.57 17.99 -2.91
C VAL A 4 12.37 18.36 -4.37
N SER A 5 13.25 19.19 -4.91
CA SER A 5 13.23 19.53 -6.33
C SER A 5 13.78 18.38 -7.19
N ILE A 6 13.34 18.30 -8.45
CA ILE A 6 13.86 17.34 -9.41
C ILE A 6 15.38 17.51 -9.63
N SER A 7 15.90 18.73 -9.47
CA SER A 7 17.33 19.01 -9.55
C SER A 7 18.09 18.37 -8.39
N GLN A 8 17.59 18.51 -7.15
CA GLN A 8 18.19 17.87 -5.98
C GLN A 8 18.13 16.34 -6.06
N LEU A 9 17.00 15.79 -6.54
CA LEU A 9 16.87 14.35 -6.77
C LEU A 9 17.91 13.84 -7.77
N LYS A 10 18.16 14.58 -8.86
CA LYS A 10 19.17 14.21 -9.86
C LYS A 10 20.60 14.27 -9.33
N VAL A 11 20.89 15.22 -8.43
CA VAL A 11 22.24 15.40 -7.87
C VAL A 11 22.59 14.26 -6.91
N ASN A 12 21.66 13.87 -6.02
CA ASN A 12 21.91 12.80 -5.06
C ASN A 12 20.62 11.99 -4.76
N PRO A 13 20.29 11.00 -5.60
CA PRO A 13 19.08 10.20 -5.43
C PRO A 13 19.05 9.47 -4.09
N MET A 14 20.18 8.90 -3.67
CA MET A 14 20.26 8.09 -2.46
C MET A 14 19.96 8.90 -1.19
N ALA A 15 20.48 10.14 -1.10
CA ALA A 15 20.17 11.02 0.03
C ALA A 15 18.66 11.33 0.12
N VAL A 16 18.01 11.51 -1.03
CA VAL A 16 16.56 11.71 -1.07
C VAL A 16 15.83 10.44 -0.64
N PHE A 17 16.22 9.28 -1.15
CA PHE A 17 15.59 8.01 -0.79
C PHE A 17 15.74 7.67 0.70
N SER A 18 16.91 7.89 1.29
CA SER A 18 17.15 7.68 2.72
C SER A 18 16.35 8.63 3.60
N SER A 19 15.87 9.77 3.09
CA SER A 19 15.00 10.68 3.83
C SER A 19 13.52 10.27 3.81
N ALA A 20 13.15 9.28 2.99
CA ALA A 20 11.79 8.75 2.85
C ALA A 20 11.59 7.51 3.73
N ILE A 21 11.77 7.67 5.04
CA ILE A 21 11.64 6.54 5.98
C ILE A 21 10.16 6.22 6.18
N ASP A 22 9.46 7.03 6.97
CA ASP A 22 8.06 6.77 7.35
C ASP A 22 7.05 7.65 6.61
N PHE A 23 7.51 8.59 5.79
CA PHE A 23 6.65 9.53 5.09
C PHE A 23 7.03 9.69 3.61
N PRO A 24 6.05 9.87 2.72
CA PRO A 24 6.31 10.12 1.31
C PRO A 24 7.02 11.47 1.11
N ILE A 25 7.87 11.52 0.09
CA ILE A 25 8.55 12.73 -0.35
C ILE A 25 7.86 13.29 -1.57
N GLN A 26 7.51 14.58 -1.53
CA GLN A 26 7.02 15.31 -2.67
C GLN A 26 8.18 15.71 -3.58
N ILE A 27 8.12 15.31 -4.84
CA ILE A 27 9.07 15.72 -5.87
C ILE A 27 8.45 16.88 -6.66
N GLN A 28 9.15 18.00 -6.75
CA GLN A 28 8.72 19.18 -7.50
C GLN A 28 9.56 19.44 -8.75
N ASN A 29 8.90 19.89 -9.83
CA ASN A 29 9.52 20.41 -11.04
C ASN A 29 8.93 21.79 -11.34
N ARG A 30 9.76 22.83 -11.46
CA ARG A 30 9.34 24.23 -11.64
C ARG A 30 8.24 24.65 -10.64
N ASN A 31 8.45 24.32 -9.37
CA ASN A 31 7.53 24.59 -8.24
C ASN A 31 6.15 23.91 -8.34
N LYS A 32 5.99 22.93 -9.23
CA LYS A 32 4.80 22.09 -9.33
C LYS A 32 5.12 20.68 -8.88
N THR A 33 4.19 20.02 -8.18
CA THR A 33 4.32 18.60 -7.84
C THR A 33 4.41 17.77 -9.11
N ALA A 34 5.53 17.08 -9.28
CA ALA A 34 5.75 16.14 -10.36
C ALA A 34 5.39 14.71 -9.94
N GLY A 35 5.49 14.39 -8.64
CA GLY A 35 5.11 13.10 -8.10
C GLY A 35 5.46 12.95 -6.62
N TYR A 36 5.24 11.75 -6.11
CA TYR A 36 5.63 11.35 -4.76
C TYR A 36 6.54 10.14 -4.83
N PHE A 37 7.58 10.14 -4.00
CA PHE A 37 8.38 8.97 -3.73
C PHE A 37 7.93 8.35 -2.42
N VAL A 38 7.69 7.04 -2.44
CA VAL A 38 7.31 6.24 -1.27
C VAL A 38 8.39 5.18 -1.11
N GLY A 39 9.00 5.09 0.07
CA GLY A 39 9.96 4.03 0.38
C GLY A 39 9.31 2.65 0.32
N LYS A 40 10.11 1.61 0.07
CA LYS A 40 9.63 0.23 -0.06
C LYS A 40 8.74 -0.20 1.12
N ASP A 41 9.26 -0.07 2.34
CA ASP A 41 8.57 -0.55 3.54
C ASP A 41 7.23 0.16 3.78
N LEU A 42 7.18 1.47 3.50
CA LEU A 42 5.95 2.25 3.59
C LEU A 42 4.96 1.83 2.50
N PHE A 43 5.43 1.62 1.26
CA PHE A 43 4.60 1.15 0.16
C PHE A 43 3.99 -0.22 0.47
N GLU A 44 4.78 -1.18 0.94
CA GLU A 44 4.30 -2.52 1.31
C GLU A 44 3.28 -2.46 2.45
N LYS A 45 3.53 -1.65 3.49
CA LYS A 45 2.55 -1.43 4.56
C LYS A 45 1.23 -0.83 4.05
N MET A 46 1.30 0.10 3.10
CA MET A 46 0.10 0.69 2.49
C MET A 46 -0.70 -0.35 1.73
N ILE A 47 -0.05 -1.19 0.92
CA ILE A 47 -0.71 -2.26 0.17
C ILE A 47 -1.36 -3.27 1.12
N ASN A 48 -0.62 -3.78 2.10
CA ASN A 48 -1.17 -4.74 3.08
C ASN A 48 -2.38 -4.16 3.82
N TYR A 49 -2.33 -2.88 4.19
CA TYR A 49 -3.47 -2.22 4.83
C TYR A 49 -4.69 -2.11 3.91
N MET A 50 -4.47 -1.84 2.62
CA MET A 50 -5.55 -1.77 1.63
C MET A 50 -6.22 -3.13 1.43
N GLU A 51 -5.42 -4.21 1.34
CA GLU A 51 -5.90 -5.59 1.27
C GLU A 51 -6.72 -5.95 2.51
N ASP A 52 -6.21 -5.68 3.72
CA ASP A 52 -6.94 -5.90 4.97
C ASP A 52 -8.31 -5.20 5.02
N VAL A 53 -8.38 -3.99 4.46
CA VAL A 53 -9.62 -3.20 4.41
C VAL A 53 -10.61 -3.81 3.42
N GLU A 54 -10.12 -4.27 2.27
CA GLU A 54 -10.92 -4.94 1.26
C GLU A 54 -11.47 -6.27 1.78
N ASP A 55 -10.64 -7.09 2.42
CA ASP A 55 -11.06 -8.35 3.04
C ASP A 55 -12.13 -8.15 4.10
N LYS A 56 -11.94 -7.18 5.00
CA LYS A 56 -12.95 -6.83 6.02
C LYS A 56 -14.25 -6.35 5.40
N LYS A 57 -14.18 -5.65 4.26
CA LYS A 57 -15.38 -5.21 3.53
C LYS A 57 -16.11 -6.41 2.92
N THR A 58 -15.36 -7.33 2.32
CA THR A 58 -15.91 -8.57 1.73
C THR A 58 -16.60 -9.41 2.80
N ILE A 59 -15.93 -9.71 3.92
CA ILE A 59 -16.50 -10.49 5.04
C ILE A 59 -17.80 -9.87 5.55
N LYS A 60 -17.86 -8.54 5.68
CA LYS A 60 -19.09 -7.83 6.11
C LYS A 60 -20.23 -7.92 5.10
N SER A 61 -19.91 -8.10 3.82
CA SER A 61 -20.91 -8.18 2.74
C SER A 61 -21.38 -9.61 2.44
N ILE A 62 -20.69 -10.63 2.97
CA ILE A 62 -21.11 -12.02 2.84
C ILE A 62 -22.41 -12.21 3.64
N ASN A 63 -23.43 -12.76 2.99
CA ASN A 63 -24.66 -13.15 3.66
C ASN A 63 -24.43 -14.47 4.41
N LEU A 64 -24.38 -14.38 5.74
CA LEU A 64 -24.10 -15.50 6.64
C LEU A 64 -25.27 -16.48 6.80
N ASP A 65 -26.37 -16.28 6.06
CA ASP A 65 -27.50 -17.22 6.03
C ASP A 65 -27.26 -18.41 5.09
N ASP A 66 -26.33 -18.29 4.14
CA ASP A 66 -25.90 -19.37 3.23
C ASP A 66 -24.72 -20.16 3.82
N LYS A 67 -24.80 -20.47 5.12
CA LYS A 67 -23.80 -21.29 5.80
C LYS A 67 -23.94 -22.73 5.32
N THR A 68 -23.08 -23.12 4.39
CA THR A 68 -22.62 -24.52 4.35
C THR A 68 -21.77 -24.73 5.61
N ASP A 69 -22.02 -25.78 6.38
CA ASP A 69 -21.15 -26.13 7.51
C ASP A 69 -19.71 -26.28 6.98
N PHE A 70 -18.74 -25.76 7.74
CA PHE A 70 -17.34 -25.78 7.32
C PHE A 70 -16.87 -27.22 7.07
N GLU A 71 -17.38 -28.16 7.88
CA GLU A 71 -17.22 -29.59 7.71
C GLU A 71 -17.70 -30.11 6.35
N ASP A 72 -18.84 -29.64 5.85
CA ASP A 72 -19.40 -30.07 4.56
C ASP A 72 -18.58 -29.52 3.37
N PHE A 73 -18.08 -28.28 3.49
CA PHE A 73 -17.18 -27.70 2.48
C PHE A 73 -15.85 -28.45 2.39
N VAL A 74 -15.25 -28.80 3.53
CA VAL A 74 -13.99 -29.56 3.59
C VAL A 74 -14.19 -30.97 3.04
N ALA A 75 -15.32 -31.62 3.33
CA ALA A 75 -15.66 -32.93 2.77
C ALA A 75 -15.82 -32.91 1.23
N THR A 76 -16.25 -31.79 0.66
CA THR A 76 -16.43 -31.65 -0.80
C THR A 76 -15.11 -31.43 -1.54
N LEU A 77 -14.05 -31.01 -0.83
CA LEU A 77 -12.77 -30.63 -1.42
C LEU A 77 -11.74 -31.75 -1.53
N GLU A 78 -12.06 -32.99 -1.10
CA GLU A 78 -11.21 -34.20 -1.11
C GLU A 78 -9.78 -34.01 -1.68
N ILE A 79 -8.92 -33.42 -0.83
CA ILE A 79 -7.45 -33.55 -0.86
C ILE A 79 -7.07 -34.40 0.35
#